data_AF-A0A6P0U0M9-F1
#
_entry.id   AF-A0A6P0U0M9-F1
#
_cell.length_a   1.000
_cell.length_b   1.000
_cell.length_c   1.000
_cell.angle_alpha   90.00
_cell.angle_beta   90.00
_cell.angle_gamma   90.00
#
_symmetry.space_group_name_H-M   'P 1'
#
loop_
_entity.id
_entity.type
_entity.pdbx_description
1 polymer ?
#
loop_
_entity_poly.entity_id
_entity_poly.type
_entity_poly.pdbx_seq_one_letter_code
_entity_poly.pdbx_strand_id
1 'polypeptide(L)'
;YKNAKLEEVLPKIKADVPSWSAPRTLLYHAIKMSRADKNYAKQEEEAVKKAAKLLGVEDDITLSLNILVEMEEKVESLLKALILTETL
;
A
#
# COMPACT_ATOMS: atom_id res chain seq x y z
N TYR A 1 7.85 3.44 -22.23
CA TYR A 1 6.47 3.15 -21.80
C TYR A 1 5.73 4.48 -21.63
N LYS A 2 4.95 4.92 -22.61
CA LYS A 2 4.42 6.31 -22.60
C LYS A 2 2.90 6.45 -22.57
N ASN A 3 2.09 5.38 -22.67
CA ASN A 3 0.62 5.40 -22.60
C ASN A 3 0.03 3.99 -22.38
N ALA A 4 0.48 3.24 -21.38
CA ALA A 4 -0.13 1.94 -21.09
C ALA A 4 -1.38 2.16 -20.21
N LYS A 5 -2.53 1.69 -20.68
CA LYS A 5 -3.77 1.70 -19.88
C LYS A 5 -3.69 0.64 -18.79
N LEU A 6 -4.06 1.00 -17.57
CA LEU A 6 -3.93 0.13 -16.39
C LEU A 6 -4.75 -1.15 -16.57
N GLU A 7 -5.91 -1.03 -17.21
CA GLU A 7 -6.85 -2.10 -17.52
C GLU A 7 -6.24 -3.15 -18.47
N GLU A 8 -5.29 -2.75 -19.32
CA GLU A 8 -4.62 -3.63 -20.28
C GLU A 8 -3.39 -4.34 -19.67
N VAL A 9 -2.88 -3.82 -18.57
CA VAL A 9 -1.65 -4.30 -17.92
C VAL A 9 -1.97 -5.17 -16.71
N LEU A 10 -2.96 -4.82 -15.89
CA LEU A 10 -3.35 -5.57 -14.69
C LEU A 10 -3.59 -7.07 -14.95
N PRO A 11 -4.33 -7.50 -16.00
CA PRO A 11 -4.57 -8.92 -16.26
C PRO A 11 -3.32 -9.70 -16.69
N LYS A 12 -2.28 -8.99 -17.14
CA LYS A 12 -1.00 -9.59 -17.56
C LYS A 12 -0.07 -9.85 -16.38
N ILE A 13 -0.33 -9.22 -15.24
CA ILE A 13 0.41 -9.48 -14.00
C ILE A 13 -0.17 -10.74 -13.37
N LYS A 14 0.49 -11.87 -13.59
CA LYS A 14 0.16 -13.15 -12.97
C LYS A 14 1.19 -13.48 -11.90
N ALA A 15 0.73 -13.88 -10.73
CA ALA A 15 1.55 -14.57 -9.74
C ALA A 15 0.98 -15.99 -9.56
N ASP A 16 1.86 -16.97 -9.36
CA ASP A 16 1.49 -18.39 -9.20
C ASP A 16 0.86 -18.71 -7.83
N VAL A 17 0.30 -17.70 -7.16
CA VAL A 17 -0.29 -17.81 -5.82
C VAL A 17 -1.81 -17.65 -5.95
N PRO A 18 -2.60 -18.72 -5.67
CA PRO A 18 -4.05 -18.72 -5.92
C PRO A 18 -4.85 -17.64 -5.17
N SER A 19 -4.35 -17.18 -4.02
CA SER A 19 -4.98 -16.14 -3.19
C SER A 19 -4.47 -14.72 -3.50
N TRP A 20 -3.60 -14.57 -4.49
CA TRP A 20 -2.97 -13.29 -4.78
C TRP A 20 -3.84 -12.41 -5.66
N SER A 21 -4.06 -11.18 -5.19
CA SER A 21 -4.81 -10.16 -5.91
C SER A 21 -3.86 -9.04 -6.31
N ALA A 22 -3.62 -8.90 -7.62
CA ALA A 22 -2.79 -7.82 -8.15
C ALA A 22 -3.30 -6.42 -7.73
N PRO A 23 -4.60 -6.11 -7.81
CA PRO A 23 -5.14 -4.82 -7.35
C PRO A 23 -4.85 -4.53 -5.88
N ARG A 24 -5.07 -5.50 -4.98
CA ARG A 24 -4.86 -5.33 -3.53
C ARG A 24 -3.38 -5.19 -3.18
N THR A 25 -2.52 -5.95 -3.86
CA THR A 25 -1.06 -5.91 -3.65
C THR A 25 -0.47 -4.59 -4.14
N LEU A 26 -0.90 -4.12 -5.32
CA LEU A 26 -0.51 -2.80 -5.84
C LEU A 26 -0.97 -1.68 -4.92
N LEU A 27 -2.21 -1.74 -4.43
CA LEU A 27 -2.75 -0.76 -3.50
C LEU A 27 -2.00 -0.76 -2.16
N TYR A 28 -1.69 -1.93 -1.61
CA TYR A 28 -0.85 -2.07 -0.41
C TYR A 28 0.51 -1.38 -0.59
N HIS A 29 1.21 -1.65 -1.70
CA HIS A 29 2.49 -1.00 -1.98
C HIS A 29 2.36 0.50 -2.22
N ALA A 30 1.30 0.96 -2.89
CA ALA A 30 1.05 2.38 -3.09
C ALA A 30 0.84 3.11 -1.76
N ILE A 31 0.07 2.53 -0.84
CA ILE A 31 -0.13 3.07 0.52
C ILE A 31 1.21 3.14 1.26
N LYS A 32 1.98 2.05 1.25
CA LYS A 32 3.29 1.98 1.92
C LYS A 32 4.30 3.00 1.38
N MET A 33 4.32 3.21 0.06
CA MET A 33 5.17 4.22 -0.57
C MET A 33 4.71 5.64 -0.23
N SER A 34 3.40 5.90 -0.22
CA SER A 34 2.85 7.22 0.13
C SER A 34 3.19 7.62 1.57
N ARG A 35 3.22 6.65 2.48
CA ARG A 35 3.52 6.90 3.91
C ARG A 35 5.02 7.00 4.24
N ALA A 36 5.91 6.73 3.27
CA ALA A 36 7.36 6.72 3.48
C ALA A 36 7.89 8.06 4.04
N ASP A 37 7.26 9.18 3.66
CA ASP A 37 7.66 10.53 4.08
C ASP A 37 7.16 10.88 5.50
N LYS A 38 6.62 9.91 6.24
CA LYS A 38 6.13 10.00 7.64
C LYS A 38 4.98 10.97 7.90
N ASN A 39 4.51 11.69 6.89
CA ASN A 39 3.41 12.64 7.01
C ASN A 39 2.24 12.23 6.12
N TYR A 40 1.41 11.29 6.60
CA TYR A 40 0.24 10.84 5.87
C TYR A 40 -0.83 11.94 5.83
N ALA A 41 -0.78 12.77 4.79
CA ALA A 41 -1.66 13.93 4.65
C ALA A 41 -3.03 13.52 4.08
N LYS A 42 -4.07 14.32 4.33
CA LYS A 42 -5.42 14.11 3.74
C LYS A 42 -5.38 13.96 2.21
N GLN A 43 -4.44 14.64 1.54
CA GLN A 43 -4.24 14.55 0.10
C GLN A 43 -3.79 13.16 -0.36
N GLU A 44 -2.97 12.48 0.44
CA GLU A 44 -2.50 11.12 0.17
C GLU A 44 -3.61 10.11 0.43
N GLU A 45 -4.42 10.32 1.47
CA GLU A 45 -5.62 9.52 1.71
C GLU A 45 -6.61 9.61 0.54
N GLU A 46 -6.82 10.81 0.00
CA GLU A 46 -7.64 11.01 -1.20
C GLU A 46 -7.03 10.37 -2.44
N ALA A 47 -5.70 10.42 -2.61
CA ALA A 47 -5.00 9.77 -3.72
C ALA A 47 -5.13 8.24 -3.64
N VAL A 48 -4.99 7.65 -2.45
CA VAL A 48 -5.20 6.22 -2.19
C VAL A 48 -6.64 5.83 -2.51
N LYS A 49 -7.64 6.62 -2.08
CA LYS A 49 -9.05 6.36 -2.42
C LYS A 49 -9.32 6.42 -3.92
N LYS A 50 -8.70 7.38 -4.63
CA LYS A 50 -8.79 7.45 -6.10
C LYS A 50 -8.15 6.22 -6.76
N ALA A 51 -6.98 5.79 -6.28
CA ALA A 51 -6.30 4.58 -6.77
C ALA A 51 -7.13 3.31 -6.51
N ALA A 52 -7.73 3.18 -5.32
CA ALA A 52 -8.61 2.05 -4.99
C ALA A 52 -9.80 1.95 -5.95
N LYS A 53 -10.46 3.08 -6.25
CA LYS A 53 -11.56 3.15 -7.22
C LYS A 53 -11.14 2.75 -8.63
N LEU A 54 -9.96 3.20 -9.08
CA LEU A 54 -9.41 2.82 -10.39
C LEU A 54 -9.06 1.32 -10.46
N LEU A 55 -8.62 0.75 -9.35
CA LEU A 55 -8.25 -0.66 -9.23
C LEU A 55 -9.45 -1.59 -8.96
N GLY A 56 -10.65 -1.03 -8.76
CA GLY A 56 -11.85 -1.79 -8.43
C GLY A 56 -11.80 -2.48 -7.05
N VAL A 57 -11.05 -1.91 -6.11
CA VAL A 57 -10.95 -2.42 -4.73
C VAL A 57 -12.04 -1.75 -3.88
N GLU A 58 -12.76 -2.55 -3.09
CA GLU A 58 -13.78 -2.07 -2.16
C GLU A 58 -13.19 -1.14 -1.07
N ASP A 59 -13.99 -0.16 -0.64
CA ASP A 59 -13.57 0.83 0.36
C ASP A 59 -13.21 0.17 1.70
N ASP A 60 -13.93 -0.87 2.11
CA ASP A 60 -13.68 -1.63 3.35
C ASP A 60 -12.31 -2.32 3.35
N ILE A 61 -11.94 -2.88 2.20
CA ILE A 61 -10.63 -3.51 1.99
C ILE A 61 -9.54 -2.44 1.95
N THR A 62 -9.81 -1.31 1.30
CA THR A 62 -8.88 -0.16 1.26
C THR A 62 -8.60 0.39 2.65
N LEU A 63 -9.62 0.51 3.50
CA LEU A 63 -9.48 0.90 4.89
C LEU A 63 -8.64 -0.14 5.66
N SER A 64 -8.96 -1.42 5.50
CA SER A 64 -8.23 -2.51 6.15
C SER A 64 -6.75 -2.54 5.76
N LEU A 65 -6.43 -2.30 4.48
CA LEU A 65 -5.05 -2.21 3.99
C LEU A 65 -4.31 -0.98 4.55
N ASN A 66 -4.99 0.15 4.69
CA ASN A 66 -4.39 1.33 5.35
C ASN A 66 -4.02 1.04 6.80
N ILE A 67 -4.94 0.42 7.56
CA ILE A 67 -4.70 0.04 8.96
C ILE A 67 -3.57 -0.98 9.05
N LEU A 68 -3.49 -1.95 8.13
CA LEU A 68 -2.40 -2.93 8.07
C LEU A 68 -1.04 -2.24 7.93
N VAL A 69 -0.89 -1.32 6.97
CA VAL A 69 0.37 -0.60 6.74
C VAL A 69 0.75 0.25 7.95
N GLU A 70 -0.22 0.95 8.56
CA GLU A 70 0.02 1.72 9.78
C GLU A 70 0.50 0.83 10.93
N MET A 71 -0.08 -0.37 11.10
CA MET A 71 0.38 -1.32 12.12
C MET A 71 1.79 -1.82 11.84
N GLU A 72 2.14 -2.13 10.59
CA GLU A 72 3.50 -2.51 10.21
C GLU A 72 4.52 -1.43 10.59
N GLU A 73 4.25 -0.16 10.30
CA GLU A 73 5.12 0.97 10.66
C GLU A 73 5.32 1.09 12.17
N LYS A 74 4.26 0.89 12.95
CA LYS A 74 4.31 0.92 14.42
C LYS A 74 5.13 -0.26 14.97
N VAL A 75 4.93 -1.45 14.41
CA VAL A 75 5.70 -2.65 14.77
C VAL A 75 7.18 -2.47 14.42
N GLU A 76 7.50 -1.91 13.25
CA GLU A 76 8.88 -1.62 12.85
C GLU A 76 9.53 -0.57 13.78
N SER A 77 8.77 0.46 14.15
CA SER A 77 9.23 1.48 15.11
C SER A 77 9.47 0.89 16.50
N LEU A 78 8.58 0.00 16.96
CA LEU A 78 8.73 -0.73 18.22
C LEU A 78 9.97 -1.65 18.19
N LEU A 79 10.18 -2.37 17.09
CA LEU A 79 11.35 -3.22 16.88
C LEU A 79 12.64 -2.38 16.97
N LYS A 80 12.66 -1.21 16.32
CA LYS A 80 13.78 -0.27 16.40
C LYS A 80 14.01 0.17 17.84
N ALA A 81 12.97 0.60 18.55
CA ALA A 81 13.10 1.06 19.94
C ALA A 81 13.57 -0.02 20.92
N LEU A 82 13.16 -1.29 20.74
CA LEU A 82 13.47 -2.38 21.66
C LEU A 82 14.80 -3.07 21.38
N ILE A 83 15.21 -3.17 20.10
CA ILE A 83 16.38 -3.97 19.69
C ILE A 83 17.49 -3.08 19.11
N LEU A 84 17.15 -2.07 18.33
CA LEU A 84 18.11 -1.17 17.67
C LEU A 84 18.28 0.09 18.52
N THR A 85 18.90 -0.06 19.70
CA THR A 85 19.38 1.08 20.47
C THR A 85 20.51 1.75 19.69
N GLU A 86 20.31 3.01 19.28
CA GLU A 86 21.41 3.87 18.83
C GLU A 86 22.39 4.01 20.01
N THR A 87 23.48 3.26 19.96
CA THR A 87 24.64 3.54 20.82
C THR A 87 25.23 4.86 20.36
N LEU A 88 25.18 5.84 21.27
CA LEU A 88 25.78 7.18 21.18
C LEU A 88 27.20 7.21 20.59
#